data_AF-A0A2W5KYZ5-F1
#
_entry.id   AF-A0A2W5KYZ5-F1
#
_cell.length_a   1.000
_cell.length_b   1.000
_cell.length_c   1.000
_cell.angle_alpha   90.00
_cell.angle_beta   90.00
_cell.angle_gamma   90.00
#
_symmetry.space_group_name_H-M   'P 1'
#
loop_
_entity.id
_entity.type
_entity.pdbx_description
1 polymer ?
#
loop_
_entity_poly.entity_id
_entity_poly.type
_entity_poly.pdbx_seq_one_letter_code
_entity_poly.pdbx_strand_id
1 'polypeptide(L)' 'MQVSMLSIGIGAAALFGIAEVANWRRNNRRDVDRVGFMPWRGIALASAGVAIFATAFALHQGI' A
#
# COMPACT_ATOMS: atom_id res chain seq x y z
N MET A 1 18.07 2.24 16.96
CA MET A 1 16.85 3.01 16.62
C MET A 1 15.66 2.06 16.73
N GLN A 2 14.80 2.23 17.74
CA GLN A 2 13.64 1.37 17.98
C GLN A 2 12.51 1.80 17.03
N VAL A 3 12.22 1.00 16.02
CA VAL A 3 11.13 1.26 15.07
C VAL A 3 9.82 0.81 15.72
N SER A 4 8.90 1.76 15.94
CA SER A 4 7.60 1.44 16.54
C SER A 4 6.64 0.82 15.51
N MET A 5 5.74 -0.06 15.95
CA MET A 5 4.70 -0.65 15.09
C MET A 5 3.82 0.42 14.43
N LEU A 6 3.57 1.54 15.11
CA LEU A 6 2.86 2.69 14.56
C LEU A 6 3.60 3.33 13.38
N SER A 7 4.93 3.50 13.49
CA SER A 7 5.73 4.00 12.36
C SER A 7 5.71 3.06 11.15
N ILE A 8 5.62 1.74 11.38
CA ILE A 8 5.45 0.75 10.31
C ILE A 8 4.06 0.88 9.68
N GLY A 9 3.01 1.01 10.49
CA GLY A 9 1.64 1.21 10.00
C GLY A 9 1.48 2.48 9.16
N ILE A 10 2.06 3.60 9.61
CA ILE A 10 2.05 4.86 8.86
C ILE A 10 2.82 4.73 7.55
N GLY A 11 3.98 4.06 7.56
CA GLY A 11 4.75 3.80 6.34
C GLY A 11 3.99 2.94 5.33
N ALA A 12 3.31 1.89 5.81
CA ALA A 12 2.50 1.01 4.96
C ALA A 12 1.29 1.75 4.37
N ALA A 13 0.61 2.59 5.16
CA ALA A 13 -0.50 3.40 4.69
C ALA A 13 -0.07 4.42 3.63
N ALA A 14 1.10 5.06 3.80
CA ALA A 14 1.65 5.97 2.81
C ALA A 14 1.98 5.26 1.48
N LEU A 15 2.58 4.07 1.54
CA LEU A 15 2.86 3.25 0.35
C LEU A 15 1.57 2.82 -0.38
N PHE A 16 0.54 2.43 0.37
CA PHE A 16 -0.78 2.12 -0.20
C PHE A 16 -1.39 3.33 -0.92
N GLY A 17 -1.36 4.50 -0.29
CA GLY A 17 -1.85 5.74 -0.91
C GLY A 17 -1.11 6.09 -2.20
N ILE A 18 0.22 5.96 -2.23
CA ILE A 18 1.03 6.21 -3.44
C ILE A 18 0.68 5.20 -4.54
N ALA A 19 0.51 3.92 -4.19
CA ALA A 19 0.13 2.88 -5.14
C ALA A 19 -1.22 3.19 -5.81
N GLU A 20 -2.22 3.62 -5.04
CA GLU A 20 -3.53 3.95 -5.61
C GLU A 20 -3.58 5.27 -6.37
N VAL A 21 -2.82 6.28 -5.94
CA VAL A 21 -2.67 7.53 -6.73
C VAL A 21 -2.01 7.24 -8.07
N ALA A 22 -0.99 6.37 -8.10
CA ALA A 22 -0.35 5.93 -9.34
C ALA A 22 -1.32 5.15 -10.24
N ASN A 23 -2.20 4.35 -9.65
CA ASN A 23 -3.25 3.61 -10.36
C ASN A 23 -4.33 4.53 -10.93
N TRP A 24 -4.81 5.51 -10.16
CA TRP A 24 -5.73 6.56 -10.65
C TRP A 24 -5.13 7.37 -11.79
N ARG A 25 -3.85 7.76 -11.67
CA ARG A 25 -3.11 8.44 -12.75
C ARG A 25 -2.94 7.58 -14.01
N ARG A 26 -2.90 6.26 -13.88
CA ARG A 26 -2.87 5.33 -15.02
C ARG A 26 -4.25 5.18 -15.66
N ASN A 27 -5.30 5.09 -14.85
CA ASN A 27 -6.68 4.93 -15.32
C ASN A 27 -7.23 6.21 -15.96
N ASN A 28 -6.71 7.38 -15.59
CA ASN A 28 -7.03 8.67 -16.19
C ASN A 28 -6.14 9.00 -17.41
N ARG A 29 -5.58 7.99 -18.10
CA ARG A 29 -4.86 8.19 -19.37
C ARG A 29 -5.80 7.93 -20.54
N ARG A 30 -5.71 8.77 -21.56
CA ARG A 30 -6.51 8.73 -22.79
C ARG A 30 -6.23 7.50 -23.68
N ASP A 31 -5.25 6.68 -23.34
CA ASP A 31 -4.76 5.55 -24.14
C ASP A 31 -4.58 4.31 -23.25
N VAL A 32 -5.65 3.53 -23.12
CA VAL A 32 -5.80 2.41 -22.18
C VAL A 32 -5.24 1.10 -22.75
N ASP A 33 -5.03 1.02 -24.06
CA ASP A 33 -4.74 -0.22 -24.78
C ASP A 33 -3.25 -0.62 -24.79
N ARG A 34 -2.34 0.26 -24.34
CA ARG A 34 -0.91 -0.08 -24.20
C ARG A 34 -0.61 -0.71 -22.83
N VAL A 35 -1.17 -1.90 -22.59
CA VAL A 35 -1.03 -2.62 -21.32
C VAL A 35 0.27 -3.43 -21.25
N GLY A 36 1.38 -2.75 -20.95
CA GLY A 36 2.52 -3.43 -20.34
C GLY A 36 2.09 -4.07 -19.02
N PHE A 37 2.33 -5.38 -18.85
CA PHE A 37 2.04 -6.12 -17.62
C PHE A 37 2.69 -5.40 -16.45
N MET A 38 1.89 -4.76 -15.59
CA MET A 38 2.39 -3.93 -14.52
C MET A 38 1.74 -4.36 -13.21
N PRO A 39 2.49 -4.96 -12.28
CA PRO A 39 1.95 -5.62 -11.10
C PRO A 39 1.55 -4.62 -10.00
N TRP A 40 0.99 -3.47 -10.38
CA TRP A 40 0.61 -2.42 -9.43
C TRP A 40 -0.49 -2.85 -8.49
N ARG A 41 -1.49 -3.58 -9.02
CA ARG A 41 -2.53 -4.20 -8.18
C ARG A 41 -1.94 -5.20 -7.18
N GLY A 42 -0.87 -5.90 -7.56
CA GLY A 42 -0.14 -6.81 -6.66
C GLY A 42 0.56 -6.06 -5.52
N ILE A 43 1.20 -4.93 -5.82
CA ILE A 43 1.86 -4.10 -4.80
C ILE A 43 0.82 -3.44 -3.87
N ALA A 44 -0.32 -2.99 -4.41
CA ALA A 44 -1.41 -2.45 -3.61
C ALA A 44 -1.99 -3.52 -2.66
N LEU A 45 -2.24 -4.74 -3.16
CA LEU A 45 -2.72 -5.85 -2.35
C LEU A 45 -1.71 -6.27 -1.26
N ALA A 46 -0.42 -6.35 -1.61
CA ALA A 46 0.64 -6.65 -0.66
C ALA A 46 0.77 -5.56 0.42
N SER A 47 0.69 -4.28 0.02
CA SER A 47 0.76 -3.15 0.96
C SER A 47 -0.45 -3.11 1.91
N ALA A 48 -1.65 -3.37 1.38
CA ALA A 48 -2.87 -3.48 2.19
C ALA A 48 -2.78 -4.64 3.17
N GLY A 49 -2.29 -5.81 2.73
CA GLY A 49 -2.03 -6.95 3.60
C GLY A 49 -1.08 -6.59 4.75
N VAL A 50 0.06 -6.00 4.45
CA VAL A 50 1.03 -5.55 5.47
C VAL A 50 0.42 -4.53 6.43
N ALA A 51 -0.36 -3.56 5.94
CA ALA A 51 -1.00 -2.56 6.79
C ALA A 51 -2.01 -3.19 7.76
N ILE A 52 -2.84 -4.12 7.29
CA ILE A 52 -3.81 -4.84 8.12
C ILE A 52 -3.07 -5.70 9.16
N PHE A 53 -2.06 -6.46 8.74
CA PHE A 53 -1.28 -7.30 9.65
C PHE A 53 -0.56 -6.47 10.71
N ALA A 54 0.11 -5.38 10.33
CA ALA A 54 0.79 -4.50 11.26
C ALA A 54 -0.19 -3.85 12.26
N THR A 55 -1.37 -3.45 11.80
CA THR A 55 -2.42 -2.89 12.67
C THR A 55 -2.95 -3.94 13.65
N ALA A 56 -3.25 -5.15 13.17
CA ALA A 56 -3.71 -6.25 14.01
C ALA A 56 -2.65 -6.64 15.06
N PHE A 57 -1.37 -6.67 14.67
CA PHE A 57 -0.29 -6.99 15.58
C PHE A 57 -0.04 -5.88 16.60
N ALA A 58 -0.18 -4.61 16.21
CA ALA A 58 -0.10 -3.48 17.12
C ALA A 58 -1.23 -3.52 18.16
N LEU A 59 -2.47 -3.81 17.74
CA LEU A 59 -3.60 -4.01 18.66
C LEU A 59 -3.39 -5.23 19.57
N HIS A 60 -2.81 -6.32 19.05
CA HIS A 60 -2.52 -7.51 19.86
C HIS A 60 -1.38 -7.29 20.86
N GLN A 61 -0.34 -6.54 20.49
CA GLN A 61 0.80 -6.24 21.37
C GLN A 61 0.50 -5.17 22.43
N GLY A 62 -0.73 -4.66 22.48
CA GLY A 62 -1.11 -3.66 23.47
C GLY A 62 -0.50 -2.31 23.16
N ILE A 63 -1.03 -1.66 22.14
CA ILE A 63 -1.46 -0.28 22.37
C ILE A 63 -2.70 -0.37 23.28
#